data_AF-A0A411X1G1-F1
#
_entry.id   AF-A0A411X1G1-F1
#
_cell.length_a   1.000
_cell.length_b   1.000
_cell.length_c   1.000
_cell.angle_alpha   90.00
_cell.angle_beta   90.00
_cell.angle_gamma   90.00
#
_symmetry.space_group_name_H-M   'P 1'
#
loop_
_entity.id
_entity.type
_entity.pdbx_description
1 polymer ?
#
loop_
_entity_poly.entity_id
_entity_poly.type
_entity_poly.pdbx_seq_one_letter_code
_entity_poly.pdbx_strand_id
1 'polypeptide(L)'
;MTHAWVELTGPDGHNVQAPTEAQLAAALSEIYEGDGAGADGIPPSAVLRFGYDDGLMYQMEVVRGGAGGGAIRFEEWSDRDCEIALASPRRMSAGKEDALQLWKWMAQRQVAKIRDQDWQE
;
A
#
# COMPACT_ATOMS: atom_id res chain seq x y z
N MET A 1 -1.15 -23.54 -11.49
CA MET A 1 -0.11 -22.99 -10.60
C MET A 1 -0.56 -21.58 -10.27
N THR A 2 -0.75 -21.24 -9.00
CA THR A 2 -1.10 -19.88 -8.60
C THR A 2 0.15 -19.01 -8.67
N HIS A 3 0.19 -18.05 -9.60
CA HIS A 3 1.29 -17.08 -9.62
C HIS A 3 1.01 -15.98 -8.62
N ALA A 4 2.04 -15.64 -7.85
CA ALA A 4 2.01 -14.50 -6.97
C ALA A 4 2.45 -13.26 -7.74
N TRP A 5 1.71 -12.16 -7.59
CA TRP A 5 1.96 -10.90 -8.26
C TRP A 5 2.06 -9.77 -7.23
N VAL A 6 2.81 -8.73 -7.60
CA VAL A 6 2.91 -7.49 -6.84
C VAL A 6 2.77 -6.35 -7.83
N GLU A 7 1.88 -5.41 -7.54
CA GLU A 7 1.59 -4.26 -8.40
C GLU A 7 1.60 -2.99 -7.54
N LEU A 8 2.36 -1.99 -7.96
CA LEU A 8 2.30 -0.65 -7.39
C LEU A 8 1.47 0.23 -8.33
N THR A 9 0.42 0.86 -7.80
CA THR A 9 -0.24 2.00 -8.43
C THR A 9 0.35 3.27 -7.82
N GLY A 10 1.06 4.06 -8.63
CA GLY A 10 1.68 5.31 -8.20
C GLY A 10 0.66 6.45 -7.98
N PRO A 11 1.11 7.59 -7.41
CA PRO A 11 0.26 8.78 -7.24
C PRO A 11 -0.23 9.37 -8.56
N ASP A 12 0.48 9.10 -9.65
CA ASP A 12 0.15 9.45 -11.03
C ASP A 12 -0.89 8.49 -11.68
N GLY A 13 -1.30 7.45 -10.96
CA GLY A 13 -2.22 6.41 -11.43
C GLY A 13 -1.57 5.34 -12.32
N HIS A 14 -0.25 5.39 -12.53
CA HIS A 14 0.45 4.40 -13.34
C HIS A 14 0.74 3.12 -12.55
N ASN A 15 0.58 1.97 -13.20
CA ASN A 15 0.83 0.66 -12.61
C ASN A 15 2.21 0.13 -12.96
N VAL A 16 2.94 -0.35 -11.95
CA VAL A 16 4.25 -1.01 -12.08
C VAL A 16 4.15 -2.43 -11.54
N GLN A 17 4.33 -3.41 -12.43
CA GLN A 17 4.42 -4.82 -12.05
C GLN A 17 5.78 -5.14 -11.43
N ALA A 18 5.79 -5.94 -10.37
CA ALA A 18 6.99 -6.34 -9.64
C ALA A 18 7.91 -5.15 -9.32
N PRO A 19 7.42 -4.12 -8.62
CA PRO A 19 8.15 -2.88 -8.37
C PRO A 19 9.44 -3.15 -7.59
N THR A 20 10.51 -2.47 -7.99
CA THR A 20 11.78 -2.45 -7.25
C THR A 20 11.66 -1.61 -5.98
N GLU A 21 12.55 -1.83 -5.01
CA GLU A 21 12.60 -1.01 -3.79
C GLU A 21 12.79 0.49 -4.09
N ALA A 22 13.57 0.82 -5.12
CA ALA A 22 13.75 2.21 -5.56
C ALA A 22 12.43 2.83 -6.09
N GLN A 23 11.61 2.07 -6.80
CA GLN A 23 10.30 2.53 -7.28
C GLN A 23 9.30 2.70 -6.13
N LEU A 24 9.33 1.80 -5.15
CA LEU A 24 8.54 1.96 -3.91
C LEU A 24 8.94 3.24 -3.17
N ALA A 25 10.23 3.47 -2.98
CA ALA A 25 10.74 4.66 -2.30
C ALA A 25 10.42 5.97 -3.05
N ALA A 26 10.47 5.94 -4.39
CA ALA A 26 10.12 7.07 -5.23
C ALA A 26 8.64 7.45 -5.07
N ALA A 27 7.73 6.47 -5.19
CA ALA A 27 6.30 6.70 -5.03
C ALA A 27 5.95 7.25 -3.63
N LEU A 28 6.58 6.74 -2.56
CA LEU A 28 6.39 7.31 -1.22
C LEU A 28 6.96 8.72 -1.08
N SER A 29 8.09 9.02 -1.72
CA SER A 29 8.64 10.38 -1.66
C SER A 29 7.70 11.38 -2.30
N GLU A 30 7.06 11.02 -3.42
CA GLU A 30 6.00 11.84 -4.04
C GLU A 30 4.81 12.09 -3.09
N ILE A 31 4.39 11.08 -2.30
CA ILE A 31 3.29 11.24 -1.34
C ILE A 31 3.67 12.13 -0.14
N TYR A 32 4.84 11.89 0.46
CA TYR A 32 5.24 12.56 1.70
C TYR A 32 5.81 13.96 1.48
N GLU A 33 6.51 14.17 0.37
CA GLU A 33 7.22 15.42 0.04
C GLU A 33 6.46 16.27 -0.99
N GLY A 34 5.49 15.68 -1.71
CA GLY A 34 4.67 16.38 -2.69
C GLY A 34 3.83 17.51 -2.10
N ASP A 35 3.71 18.61 -2.83
CA ASP A 35 3.27 19.89 -2.27
C ASP A 35 1.76 20.19 -2.42
N GLY A 36 0.93 19.24 -2.86
CA GLY A 36 -0.47 19.58 -3.12
C GLY A 36 -1.40 18.42 -3.40
N ALA A 37 -2.69 18.71 -3.18
CA ALA A 37 -3.81 17.88 -3.62
C ALA A 37 -3.67 17.55 -5.11
N GLY A 38 -4.00 16.31 -5.49
CA GLY A 38 -4.07 15.89 -6.88
C GLY A 38 -4.99 16.79 -7.69
N ALA A 39 -4.94 16.67 -9.02
CA ALA A 39 -5.67 17.53 -9.96
C ALA A 39 -7.18 17.68 -9.65
N ASP A 40 -7.77 16.68 -8.96
CA ASP A 40 -9.18 16.63 -8.59
C ASP A 40 -9.48 17.07 -7.15
N GLY A 41 -8.50 17.67 -6.45
CA GLY A 41 -8.63 18.06 -5.03
C GLY A 41 -8.54 16.90 -4.04
N ILE A 42 -8.34 15.67 -4.54
CA ILE A 42 -8.11 14.47 -3.74
C ILE A 42 -6.62 14.42 -3.37
N PRO A 43 -6.26 14.18 -2.09
CA PRO A 43 -4.86 13.99 -1.72
C PRO A 43 -4.21 12.87 -2.55
N PRO A 44 -2.99 13.05 -3.06
CA PRO A 44 -2.31 12.00 -3.79
C PRO A 44 -2.20 10.75 -2.90
N SER A 45 -2.39 9.59 -3.51
CA SER A 45 -2.36 8.28 -2.86
C SER A 45 -1.59 7.29 -3.72
N ALA A 46 -0.85 6.39 -3.10
CA ALA A 46 -0.23 5.26 -3.78
C ALA A 46 -0.69 3.95 -3.13
N VAL A 47 -0.88 2.91 -3.94
CA VAL A 47 -1.39 1.62 -3.49
C VAL A 47 -0.44 0.52 -3.92
N LEU A 48 0.05 -0.26 -2.95
CA LEU A 48 0.77 -1.50 -3.24
C LEU A 48 -0.20 -2.67 -3.04
N ARG A 49 -0.31 -3.53 -4.06
CA ARG A 49 -1.09 -4.76 -4.01
C ARG A 49 -0.18 -5.97 -4.13
N PHE A 50 -0.46 -6.99 -3.33
CA PHE A 50 0.16 -8.31 -3.41
C PHE A 50 -0.94 -9.35 -3.38
N GLY A 51 -0.94 -10.29 -4.33
CA GLY A 51 -1.92 -11.36 -4.33
C GLY A 51 -1.51 -12.57 -5.15
N TYR A 52 -2.45 -13.49 -5.27
CA TYR A 52 -2.37 -14.67 -6.13
C TYR A 52 -3.45 -14.58 -7.20
N ASP A 53 -3.26 -15.21 -8.36
CA ASP A 53 -4.26 -15.19 -9.45
C ASP A 53 -5.62 -15.76 -9.01
N ASP A 54 -5.62 -16.81 -8.20
CA ASP A 54 -6.81 -17.49 -7.67
C ASP A 54 -6.79 -17.53 -6.14
N GLY A 55 -6.67 -16.37 -5.48
CA GLY A 55 -6.76 -16.35 -4.02
C GLY A 55 -6.49 -15.01 -3.38
N LEU A 56 -5.97 -15.11 -2.15
CA LEU A 56 -5.81 -13.99 -1.23
C LEU A 56 -5.10 -12.80 -1.88
N MET A 57 -5.67 -11.61 -1.69
CA MET A 57 -5.06 -10.35 -2.07
C MET A 57 -4.95 -9.45 -0.84
N TYR A 58 -3.85 -8.71 -0.78
CA TYR A 58 -3.57 -7.69 0.21
C TYR A 58 -3.37 -6.38 -0.52
N GLN A 59 -3.94 -5.30 0.01
CA GLN A 59 -3.64 -3.95 -0.47
C GLN A 59 -3.22 -3.05 0.67
N MET A 60 -2.24 -2.19 0.40
CA MET A 60 -1.79 -1.16 1.30
C MET A 60 -1.79 0.17 0.58
N GLU A 61 -2.73 1.01 0.95
CA GLU A 61 -2.85 2.39 0.50
C GLU A 61 -2.07 3.30 1.45
N VAL A 62 -1.33 4.24 0.87
CA VAL A 62 -0.65 5.32 1.59
C VAL A 62 -1.09 6.64 0.99
N VAL A 63 -1.69 7.47 1.84
CA VAL A 63 -2.11 8.84 1.52
C VAL A 63 -1.28 9.80 2.36
N ARG A 64 -1.01 11.00 1.84
CA ARG A 64 -0.42 12.06 2.66
C ARG A 64 -1.33 12.34 3.86
N GLY A 65 -0.84 12.12 5.07
CA GLY A 65 -1.55 12.46 6.29
C GLY A 65 -1.27 13.90 6.72
N GLY A 66 -1.90 14.32 7.81
CA GLY A 66 -1.53 15.54 8.51
C GLY A 66 -0.18 15.39 9.22
N ALA A 67 0.19 16.36 10.06
CA ALA A 67 1.27 16.29 11.06
C ALA A 67 2.62 15.62 10.67
N GLY A 68 2.96 15.52 9.38
CA GLY A 68 4.19 14.91 8.89
C GLY A 68 4.20 13.38 8.74
N GLY A 69 3.07 12.70 8.92
CA GLY A 69 2.93 11.25 8.71
C GLY A 69 2.07 10.90 7.51
N GLY A 70 2.23 9.70 6.95
CA GLY A 70 1.30 9.14 5.96
C GLY A 70 0.18 8.39 6.67
N ALA A 71 -1.04 8.53 6.16
CA ALA A 71 -2.17 7.69 6.56
C ALA A 71 -2.10 6.38 5.78
N ILE A 72 -1.91 5.27 6.49
CA ILE A 72 -1.78 3.94 5.90
C ILE A 72 -3.06 3.16 6.17
N ARG A 73 -3.60 2.53 5.13
CA ARG A 73 -4.73 1.60 5.22
C ARG A 73 -4.30 0.26 4.65
N PHE A 74 -4.47 -0.80 5.44
CA PHE A 74 -4.16 -2.17 5.05
C PHE A 74 -5.44 -3.01 5.02
N GLU A 75 -5.64 -3.74 3.92
CA GLU A 75 -6.83 -4.55 3.70
C GLU A 75 -6.48 -5.93 3.15
N GLU A 76 -7.36 -6.88 3.47
CA GLU A 76 -7.19 -8.29 3.18
C GLU A 76 -8.47 -8.78 2.48
N TRP A 77 -8.31 -9.41 1.32
CA TRP A 77 -9.40 -9.78 0.42
C TRP A 77 -9.28 -11.24 -0.03
N SER A 78 -10.42 -11.88 -0.28
CA SER A 78 -10.47 -13.27 -0.77
C SER A 78 -9.94 -13.44 -2.19
N ASP A 79 -10.06 -12.39 -3.00
CA ASP A 79 -9.80 -12.35 -4.43
C ASP A 79 -9.31 -10.96 -4.86
N ARG A 80 -8.93 -10.85 -6.13
CA ARG A 80 -8.41 -9.63 -6.75
C ARG A 80 -9.50 -8.57 -7.00
N ASP A 81 -10.75 -8.99 -7.17
CA ASP A 81 -11.87 -8.09 -7.47
C ASP A 81 -12.37 -7.36 -6.21
N CYS A 82 -11.80 -7.68 -5.05
CA CYS A 82 -12.17 -7.11 -3.75
C CYS A 82 -13.65 -7.36 -3.43
N GLU A 83 -14.17 -8.54 -3.80
CA GLU A 83 -15.59 -8.86 -3.55
C GLU A 83 -15.86 -9.17 -2.08
N ILE A 84 -14.95 -9.89 -1.40
CA ILE A 84 -15.11 -10.27 0.01
C ILE A 84 -13.89 -9.82 0.83
N ALA A 85 -14.11 -8.86 1.73
CA ALA A 85 -13.13 -8.48 2.74
C ALA A 85 -12.98 -9.57 3.79
N LEU A 86 -11.75 -9.98 4.08
CA LEU A 86 -11.43 -11.03 5.05
C LEU A 86 -11.27 -10.50 6.47
N ALA A 87 -11.03 -9.19 6.61
CA ALA A 87 -10.92 -8.48 7.88
C ALA A 87 -11.34 -7.02 7.69
N SER A 88 -11.69 -6.34 8.79
CA SER A 88 -11.86 -4.88 8.77
C SER A 88 -10.56 -4.19 8.35
N PRO A 89 -10.63 -3.09 7.58
CA PRO A 89 -9.44 -2.34 7.19
C PRO A 89 -8.68 -1.84 8.42
N ARG A 90 -7.38 -2.14 8.48
CA ARG A 90 -6.50 -1.68 9.55
C ARG A 90 -5.88 -0.36 9.17
N ARG A 91 -5.72 0.55 10.14
CA ARG A 91 -5.20 1.90 9.89
C ARG A 91 -4.05 2.24 10.81
N MET A 92 -3.10 3.03 10.32
CA MET A 92 -2.08 3.65 11.18
C MET A 92 -1.60 4.95 10.55
N SER A 93 -0.88 5.76 11.33
CA SER A 93 -0.05 6.84 10.81
C SER A 93 1.41 6.50 11.03
N ALA A 94 2.22 6.62 9.98
CA ALA A 94 3.64 6.28 10.05
C ALA A 94 4.50 7.28 9.26
N GLY A 95 5.79 7.31 9.54
CA GLY A 95 6.75 8.07 8.75
C GLY A 95 7.04 7.39 7.40
N LYS A 96 7.73 8.10 6.50
CA LYS A 96 8.09 7.58 5.16
C LYS A 96 8.89 6.28 5.22
N GLU A 97 9.84 6.20 6.16
CA GLU A 97 10.70 5.02 6.32
C GLU A 97 9.93 3.79 6.80
N ASP A 98 9.02 3.97 7.76
CA ASP A 98 8.14 2.91 8.26
C ASP A 98 7.17 2.43 7.15
N ALA A 99 6.58 3.37 6.41
CA ALA A 99 5.73 3.05 5.26
C ALA A 99 6.49 2.24 4.19
N LEU A 100 7.73 2.62 3.90
CA LEU A 100 8.60 1.88 2.98
C LEU A 100 8.89 0.47 3.51
N GLN A 101 9.14 0.33 4.81
CA GLN A 101 9.40 -0.97 5.42
C GLN A 101 8.18 -1.90 5.34
N LEU A 102 6.97 -1.37 5.53
CA LEU A 102 5.71 -2.11 5.35
C LEU A 102 5.54 -2.57 3.90
N TRP A 103 5.78 -1.69 2.92
CA TRP A 103 5.74 -2.03 1.50
C TRP A 103 6.79 -3.08 1.11
N LYS A 104 8.00 -3.01 1.67
CA LYS A 104 9.03 -4.03 1.47
C LYS A 104 8.58 -5.39 2.01
N TRP A 105 7.95 -5.43 3.19
CA TRP A 105 7.39 -6.69 3.70
C TRP A 105 6.28 -7.24 2.80
N MET A 106 5.42 -6.37 2.27
CA MET A 106 4.35 -6.79 1.35
C MET A 106 4.93 -7.38 0.05
N ALA A 107 5.89 -6.69 -0.58
CA ALA A 107 6.57 -7.16 -1.78
C ALA A 107 7.33 -8.49 -1.54
N GLN A 108 7.83 -8.70 -0.32
CA GLN A 108 8.51 -9.93 0.11
C GLN A 108 7.57 -10.98 0.71
N ARG A 109 6.25 -10.77 0.65
CA ARG A 109 5.21 -11.70 1.16
C ARG A 109 5.29 -11.97 2.67
N GLN A 110 5.86 -11.05 3.42
CA GLN A 110 6.00 -11.13 4.89
C GLN A 110 4.77 -10.54 5.59
N VAL A 111 3.58 -10.97 5.19
CA VAL A 111 2.29 -10.42 5.69
C VAL A 111 2.12 -10.62 7.20
N ALA A 112 2.68 -11.69 7.76
CA ALA A 112 2.67 -11.90 9.22
C ALA A 112 3.29 -10.71 9.98
N LYS A 113 4.42 -10.19 9.51
CA LYS A 113 5.07 -9.00 10.13
C LYS A 113 4.20 -7.77 10.04
N ILE A 114 3.49 -7.59 8.93
CA ILE A 114 2.54 -6.49 8.74
C ILE A 114 1.40 -6.63 9.75
N ARG A 115 0.82 -7.82 9.91
CA ARG A 115 -0.30 -8.05 10.84
C ARG A 115 0.06 -7.78 12.30
N ASP A 116 1.33 -7.98 12.68
CA ASP A 116 1.84 -7.83 14.05
C ASP A 116 2.21 -6.37 14.42
N GLN A 117 1.95 -5.39 13.53
CA GLN A 117 2.18 -3.97 13.85
C GLN A 117 1.06 -3.39 14.73
N ASP A 118 1.33 -2.22 15.33
CA ASP A 118 0.40 -1.48 16.19
C ASP A 118 -0.72 -0.77 15.39
N TRP A 119 -1.57 -1.57 14.75
CA TRP A 119 -2.73 -1.08 13.99
C TRP A 119 -3.82 -0.50 14.90
N GLN A 120 -4.54 0.48 14.36
CA GLN A 120 -5.82 0.96 14.89
C GLN A 120 -6.96 0.25 14.15
N GLU A 121 -7.94 -0.24 14.91
CA GLU A 121 -9.20 -0.82 14.42
C GLU A 121 -10.25 0.26 14.15
#